data_AF-A0A821UQB5-F1
#
_entry.id   AF-A0A821UQB5-F1
#
_cell.length_a   1.000
_cell.length_b   1.000
_cell.length_c   1.000
_cell.angle_alpha   90.00
_cell.angle_beta   90.00
_cell.angle_gamma   90.00
#
_symmetry.space_group_name_H-M   'P 1'
#
loop_
_entity.id
_entity.type
_entity.pdbx_description
1 polymer ?
#
loop_
_entity_poly.entity_id
_entity_poly.type
_entity_poly.pdbx_seq_one_letter_code
_entity_poly.pdbx_strand_id
1 'polypeptide(L)'
;SIVGTWIITGGMDTGIMKLVGEIVQINPDPSRPIPLIGIATWGYVSGHEQLDAQGIHAYYSKSLSNKKGEAPLEPNHTNFIFVDDGSERTHGGEIVFRGKLEKAISNGFFSSKTQTDALTAYRTLVAAQSLRTDSSGSYKNFF
;
A
#
# COMPACT_ATOMS: atom_id res chain seq x y z
N SER A 1 9.19 6.45 -23.27
CA SER A 1 10.18 6.00 -22.28
C SER A 1 9.66 6.37 -20.89
N ILE A 2 9.30 5.38 -20.06
CA ILE A 2 8.62 5.56 -18.75
C ILE A 2 9.66 5.57 -17.61
N VAL A 3 10.69 6.41 -17.69
CA VAL A 3 11.77 6.41 -16.66
C VAL A 3 11.28 7.25 -15.49
N GLY A 4 11.30 6.69 -14.28
CA GLY A 4 11.01 7.45 -13.05
C GLY A 4 9.52 7.65 -12.73
N THR A 5 8.62 6.81 -13.26
CA THR A 5 7.18 6.87 -12.93
C THR A 5 6.82 5.89 -11.82
N TRP A 6 5.98 6.32 -10.89
CA TRP A 6 5.34 5.49 -9.87
C TRP A 6 3.84 5.45 -10.12
N ILE A 7 3.18 4.35 -9.76
CA ILE A 7 1.73 4.21 -9.81
C ILE A 7 1.20 4.19 -8.37
N ILE A 8 0.20 5.01 -8.08
CA ILE A 8 -0.44 5.09 -6.75
C ILE A 8 -1.90 4.65 -6.87
N THR A 9 -2.31 3.68 -6.06
CA THR A 9 -3.70 3.16 -6.00
C THR A 9 -4.20 3.06 -4.56
N GLY A 10 -5.44 2.58 -4.37
CA GLY A 10 -5.98 2.23 -3.04
C GLY A 10 -5.41 0.92 -2.45
N GLY A 11 -4.61 0.15 -3.19
CA GLY A 11 -3.88 -1.02 -2.68
C GLY A 11 -4.69 -2.28 -2.38
N MET A 12 -6.02 -2.25 -2.48
CA MET A 12 -6.87 -3.38 -2.12
C MET A 12 -7.04 -4.37 -3.28
N ASP A 13 -7.15 -5.67 -3.01
CA ASP A 13 -7.40 -6.74 -3.98
C ASP A 13 -8.89 -6.77 -4.42
N THR A 14 -9.42 -5.61 -4.80
CA THR A 14 -10.79 -5.43 -5.25
C THR A 14 -10.86 -4.37 -6.36
N GLY A 15 -11.86 -4.50 -7.25
CA GLY A 15 -12.17 -3.50 -8.27
C GLY A 15 -10.97 -3.16 -9.18
N ILE A 16 -10.78 -1.85 -9.41
CA ILE A 16 -9.74 -1.32 -10.32
C ILE A 16 -8.33 -1.63 -9.82
N MET A 17 -8.10 -1.61 -8.51
CA MET A 17 -6.77 -1.79 -7.92
C MET A 17 -6.21 -3.17 -8.24
N LYS A 18 -7.06 -4.21 -8.23
CA LYS A 18 -6.70 -5.56 -8.69
C LYS A 18 -6.25 -5.58 -10.15
N LEU A 19 -7.03 -4.95 -11.04
CA LEU A 19 -6.70 -4.86 -12.46
C LEU A 19 -5.37 -4.13 -12.70
N VAL A 20 -5.10 -3.07 -11.93
CA VAL A 20 -3.82 -2.35 -12.02
C VAL A 20 -2.66 -3.26 -11.62
N GLY A 21 -2.80 -4.01 -10.52
CA GLY A 21 -1.81 -5.00 -10.09
C GLY A 21 -1.51 -6.04 -11.18
N GLU A 22 -2.55 -6.62 -11.78
CA GLU A 22 -2.42 -7.58 -12.87
C GLU A 22 -1.74 -6.97 -14.11
N ILE A 23 -2.14 -5.76 -14.52
CA ILE A 23 -1.61 -5.10 -15.72
C ILE A 23 -0.11 -4.80 -15.59
N VAL A 24 0.35 -4.39 -14.41
CA VAL A 24 1.78 -4.12 -14.15
C VAL A 24 2.63 -5.39 -14.32
N GLN A 25 2.03 -6.58 -14.18
CA GLN A 25 2.71 -7.88 -14.34
C GLN A 25 2.66 -8.47 -15.75
N ILE A 26 1.92 -7.89 -16.72
CA ILE A 26 1.74 -8.51 -18.05
C ILE A 26 3.04 -8.57 -18.85
N ASN A 27 3.91 -7.55 -18.74
CA ASN A 27 5.20 -7.48 -19.42
C ASN A 27 6.21 -6.71 -18.55
N PRO A 28 6.67 -7.30 -17.43
CA PRO A 28 7.58 -6.61 -16.53
C PRO A 28 8.94 -6.45 -17.20
N ASP A 29 9.51 -5.25 -17.10
CA ASP A 29 10.93 -5.02 -17.40
C ASP A 29 11.72 -5.11 -16.09
N PRO A 30 12.49 -6.19 -15.85
CA PRO A 30 13.23 -6.35 -14.60
C PRO A 30 14.31 -5.28 -14.40
N SER A 31 14.79 -4.67 -15.49
CA SER A 31 15.77 -3.59 -15.41
C SER A 31 15.15 -2.26 -15.00
N ARG A 32 13.81 -2.16 -15.07
CA ARG A 32 13.03 -0.94 -14.82
C ARG A 32 11.73 -1.26 -14.10
N PRO A 33 11.77 -1.79 -12.87
CA PRO A 33 10.56 -2.06 -12.10
C PRO A 33 9.78 -0.76 -11.88
N ILE A 34 8.46 -0.83 -12.02
CA ILE A 34 7.55 0.28 -11.75
C ILE A 34 7.11 0.17 -10.29
N PRO A 35 7.44 1.13 -9.41
CA PRO A 35 6.89 1.15 -8.06
C PRO A 35 5.36 1.27 -8.12
N LEU A 36 4.68 0.27 -7.56
CA LEU A 36 3.23 0.22 -7.44
C LEU A 36 2.87 0.37 -5.96
N ILE A 37 2.41 1.56 -5.58
CA ILE A 37 2.23 1.99 -4.19
C ILE A 37 0.73 1.98 -3.84
N GLY A 38 0.36 1.21 -2.82
CA GLY A 38 -1.00 1.16 -2.30
C GLY A 38 -1.14 2.08 -1.10
N ILE A 39 -2.15 2.95 -1.08
CA ILE A 39 -2.51 3.73 0.10
C ILE A 39 -3.83 3.20 0.62
N ALA A 40 -3.84 2.63 1.83
CA ALA A 40 -5.00 1.95 2.39
C ALA A 40 -5.31 2.43 3.81
N THR A 41 -6.60 2.52 4.16
CA THR A 41 -7.03 2.71 5.56
C THR A 41 -6.71 1.46 6.37
N TRP A 42 -6.03 1.61 7.51
CA TRP A 42 -5.52 0.50 8.32
C TRP A 42 -6.60 -0.47 8.77
N GLY A 43 -7.64 0.01 9.45
CA GLY A 43 -8.76 -0.82 9.92
C GLY A 43 -9.65 -1.38 8.79
N TYR A 44 -9.39 -1.02 7.53
CA TYR A 44 -10.02 -1.65 6.36
C TYR A 44 -9.25 -2.88 5.86
N VAL A 45 -7.97 -3.01 6.21
CA VAL A 45 -7.12 -4.11 5.77
C VAL A 45 -7.49 -5.39 6.52
N SER A 46 -7.93 -6.41 5.79
CA SER A 46 -8.28 -7.70 6.39
C SER A 46 -7.04 -8.39 6.93
N GLY A 47 -7.05 -8.77 8.21
CA GLY A 47 -5.93 -9.44 8.86
C GLY A 47 -4.75 -8.53 9.16
N HIS A 48 -4.95 -7.22 9.31
CA HIS A 48 -3.92 -6.25 9.66
C HIS A 48 -3.24 -6.56 10.99
N GLU A 49 -3.88 -7.31 11.89
CA GLU A 49 -3.28 -7.75 13.15
C GLU A 49 -2.05 -8.65 12.92
N GLN A 50 -1.97 -9.35 11.78
CA GLN A 50 -0.77 -10.12 11.39
C GLN A 50 0.44 -9.21 11.17
N LEU A 51 0.20 -8.01 10.67
CA LEU A 51 1.22 -7.02 10.37
C LEU A 51 1.68 -6.30 11.64
N ASP A 52 0.77 -6.02 12.58
CA ASP A 52 1.10 -5.45 13.89
C ASP A 52 1.99 -6.38 14.73
N ALA A 53 1.68 -7.68 14.73
CA ALA A 53 2.33 -8.66 15.60
C ALA A 53 3.81 -8.94 15.24
N GLN A 54 4.23 -8.60 14.02
CA GLN A 54 5.51 -9.04 13.47
C GLN A 54 6.53 -7.91 13.24
N GLY A 55 6.15 -6.66 13.52
CA GLY A 55 7.04 -5.51 13.42
C GLY A 55 7.55 -5.27 11.99
N ILE A 56 8.83 -4.99 11.83
CA ILE A 56 9.43 -4.58 10.53
C ILE A 56 9.40 -5.72 9.48
N HIS A 57 9.39 -6.98 9.92
CA HIS A 57 9.37 -8.14 9.04
C HIS A 57 8.09 -8.94 9.27
N ALA A 58 7.01 -8.52 8.62
CA ALA A 58 5.71 -9.16 8.76
C ALA A 58 5.35 -10.06 7.57
N TYR A 59 4.85 -11.25 7.88
CA TYR A 59 4.16 -12.10 6.94
C TYR A 59 2.68 -11.75 6.96
N TYR A 60 2.16 -11.37 5.80
CA TYR A 60 0.74 -11.18 5.56
C TYR A 60 0.23 -12.36 4.75
N SER A 61 -0.73 -13.09 5.30
CA SER A 61 -1.55 -14.01 4.51
C SER A 61 -2.91 -13.36 4.29
N LYS A 62 -3.36 -13.38 3.02
CA LYS A 62 -4.72 -13.00 2.67
C LYS A 62 -5.68 -13.85 3.51
N SER A 63 -6.44 -13.19 4.38
CA SER A 63 -7.45 -13.87 5.16
C SER A 63 -8.56 -14.36 4.22
N LEU A 64 -8.97 -15.62 4.38
CA LEU A 64 -10.20 -16.14 3.76
C LEU A 64 -11.46 -15.64 4.49
N SER A 65 -11.31 -14.79 5.52
CA SER A 65 -12.43 -14.17 6.22
C SER A 65 -13.18 -13.22 5.30
N ASN A 66 -14.46 -13.49 5.09
CA ASN A 66 -15.38 -12.61 4.39
C ASN A 66 -16.08 -11.64 5.37
N LYS A 67 -15.37 -11.06 6.36
CA LYS A 67 -16.05 -10.12 7.25
C LYS A 67 -16.42 -8.88 6.44
N LYS A 68 -17.59 -8.33 6.72
CA LYS A 68 -18.06 -7.13 6.04
C LYS A 68 -17.19 -5.94 6.47
N GLY A 69 -16.81 -5.12 5.50
CA GLY A 69 -16.05 -3.89 5.76
C GLY A 69 -14.54 -4.09 5.86
N GLU A 70 -14.01 -5.23 5.45
CA GLU A 70 -12.56 -5.43 5.30
C GLU A 70 -12.26 -5.93 3.87
N ALA A 71 -11.09 -5.60 3.35
CA ALA A 71 -10.59 -6.11 2.08
C ALA A 71 -9.11 -6.51 2.19
N PRO A 72 -8.65 -7.49 1.40
CA PRO A 72 -7.25 -7.89 1.43
C PRO A 72 -6.38 -6.93 0.63
N LEU A 73 -5.08 -6.91 0.94
CA LEU A 73 -4.07 -6.21 0.14
C LEU A 73 -3.87 -6.90 -1.21
N GLU A 74 -3.64 -6.11 -2.25
CA GLU A 74 -3.35 -6.61 -3.60
C GLU A 74 -1.88 -7.05 -3.68
N PRO A 75 -1.60 -8.30 -4.10
CA PRO A 75 -0.28 -8.91 -3.97
C PRO A 75 0.81 -8.37 -4.90
N ASN A 76 0.46 -7.64 -5.96
CA ASN A 76 1.41 -7.13 -6.95
C ASN A 76 1.93 -5.72 -6.60
N HIS A 77 1.37 -5.07 -5.57
CA HIS A 77 1.86 -3.78 -5.08
C HIS A 77 3.22 -3.92 -4.40
N THR A 78 4.22 -3.16 -4.85
CA THR A 78 5.59 -3.22 -4.32
C THR A 78 5.72 -2.60 -2.93
N ASN A 79 4.85 -1.63 -2.61
CA ASN A 79 4.89 -0.85 -1.39
C ASN A 79 3.48 -0.50 -0.90
N PHE A 80 3.34 -0.36 0.41
CA PHE A 80 2.12 0.13 1.03
C PHE A 80 2.38 1.32 1.95
N ILE A 81 1.39 2.21 2.03
CA ILE A 81 1.23 3.23 3.05
C ILE A 81 -0.10 2.95 3.75
N PHE A 82 -0.04 2.66 5.05
CA PHE A 82 -1.23 2.49 5.87
C PHE A 82 -1.58 3.79 6.57
N VAL A 83 -2.83 4.22 6.42
CA VAL A 83 -3.38 5.41 7.10
C VAL A 83 -4.28 4.91 8.22
N ASP A 84 -3.85 5.13 9.45
CA ASP A 84 -4.65 4.83 10.63
C ASP A 84 -5.37 6.10 11.11
N ASP A 85 -6.70 6.08 11.07
CA ASP A 85 -7.59 7.12 11.59
C ASP A 85 -8.39 6.63 12.82
N GLY A 86 -8.05 5.45 13.35
CA GLY A 86 -8.76 4.78 14.44
C GLY A 86 -10.09 4.16 14.04
N SER A 87 -10.49 4.22 12.76
CA SER A 87 -11.70 3.57 12.28
C SER A 87 -11.46 2.08 11.99
N GLU A 88 -12.48 1.27 12.26
CA GLU A 88 -12.45 -0.17 12.04
C GLU A 88 -13.51 -0.55 11.01
N ARG A 89 -13.13 -1.40 10.06
CA ARG A 89 -14.00 -1.95 9.01
C ARG A 89 -14.63 -0.89 8.08
N THR A 90 -13.93 0.21 7.87
CA THR A 90 -14.37 1.31 7.01
C THR A 90 -13.26 1.78 6.09
N HIS A 91 -13.59 2.01 4.83
CA HIS A 91 -12.64 2.58 3.85
C HIS A 91 -12.74 4.11 3.81
N GLY A 92 -11.75 4.77 3.22
CA GLY A 92 -11.79 6.19 2.90
C GLY A 92 -11.10 7.11 3.90
N GLY A 93 -10.60 6.59 5.03
CA GLY A 93 -9.73 7.32 5.94
C GLY A 93 -8.45 7.83 5.24
N GLU A 94 -8.02 7.14 4.18
CA GLU A 94 -6.86 7.53 3.39
C GLU A 94 -7.10 8.70 2.42
N ILE A 95 -8.35 9.04 2.09
CA ILE A 95 -8.68 9.98 0.99
C ILE A 95 -8.02 11.34 1.19
N VAL A 96 -8.14 11.90 2.40
CA VAL A 96 -7.58 13.22 2.73
C VAL A 96 -6.05 13.18 2.71
N PHE A 97 -5.45 12.09 3.22
CA PHE A 97 -4.02 11.90 3.19
C PHE A 97 -3.50 11.82 1.74
N ARG A 98 -4.15 11.00 0.90
CA ARG A 98 -3.78 10.82 -0.52
C ARG A 98 -3.81 12.16 -1.27
N GLY A 99 -4.87 12.94 -1.12
CA GLY A 99 -4.95 14.27 -1.75
C GLY A 99 -3.86 15.24 -1.30
N LYS A 100 -3.48 15.23 -0.02
CA LYS A 100 -2.35 16.04 0.49
C LYS A 100 -1.01 15.56 -0.05
N LEU A 101 -0.79 14.24 -0.09
CA LEU A 101 0.42 13.64 -0.62
C LEU A 101 0.60 13.97 -2.11
N GLU A 102 -0.44 13.77 -2.91
CA GLU A 102 -0.45 14.10 -4.34
C GLU A 102 -0.15 15.58 -4.57
N LYS A 103 -0.77 16.48 -3.78
CA LYS A 103 -0.49 17.92 -3.84
C LYS A 103 0.96 18.25 -3.46
N ALA A 104 1.51 17.60 -2.43
CA ALA A 104 2.88 17.81 -2.00
C ALA A 104 3.90 17.35 -3.07
N ILE A 105 3.65 16.19 -3.69
CA ILE A 105 4.45 15.68 -4.79
C ILE A 105 4.38 16.63 -6.00
N SER A 106 3.17 17.06 -6.36
CA SER A 106 2.95 17.96 -7.51
C SER A 106 3.62 19.33 -7.33
N ASN A 107 3.71 19.84 -6.11
CA ASN A 107 4.32 21.13 -5.85
C ASN A 107 5.85 21.08 -5.79
N GLY A 108 6.45 19.90 -5.99
CA GLY A 108 7.85 19.64 -5.71
C GLY A 108 8.08 19.73 -4.20
N PHE A 109 8.33 18.59 -3.55
CA PHE A 109 8.90 18.61 -2.20
C PHE A 109 10.09 19.57 -2.22
N PHE A 110 9.98 20.76 -1.61
CA PHE A 110 11.01 21.57 -0.92
C PHE A 110 10.50 23.02 -0.70
N SER A 111 9.59 23.19 0.27
CA SER A 111 9.72 24.29 1.23
C SER A 111 9.79 23.65 2.61
N SER A 112 10.87 23.93 3.33
CA SER A 112 11.28 23.26 4.58
C SER A 112 10.23 23.29 5.70
N LYS A 113 9.25 24.19 5.63
CA LYS A 113 8.17 24.32 6.62
C LYS A 113 7.09 23.24 6.51
N THR A 114 6.78 22.77 5.30
CA THR A 114 5.65 21.84 5.04
C THR A 114 6.00 20.40 5.40
N GLN A 115 7.29 20.06 5.46
CA GLN A 115 7.80 18.73 5.75
C GLN A 115 7.60 18.34 7.22
N THR A 116 7.78 19.28 8.15
CA THR A 116 7.68 19.02 9.60
C THR A 116 6.24 18.81 10.05
N ASP A 117 5.27 19.55 9.50
CA ASP A 117 3.85 19.43 9.87
C ASP A 117 3.24 18.13 9.34
N ALA A 118 3.60 17.71 8.12
CA ALA A 118 3.15 16.45 7.55
C ALA A 118 3.74 15.23 8.30
N LEU A 119 5.02 15.26 8.67
CA LEU A 119 5.67 14.16 9.40
C LEU A 119 5.24 14.08 10.87
N THR A 120 4.87 15.20 11.49
CA THR A 120 4.40 15.23 12.89
C THR A 120 2.96 14.72 13.04
N ALA A 121 2.11 14.93 12.03
CA ALA A 121 0.73 14.48 12.03
C ALA A 121 0.56 12.97 11.78
N TYR A 122 1.54 12.31 11.13
CA TYR A 122 1.43 10.92 10.69
C TYR A 122 2.59 10.07 11.21
N ARG A 123 2.73 10.01 12.54
CA ARG A 123 3.58 9.02 13.21
C ARG A 123 3.06 7.62 12.91
N THR A 124 3.54 7.03 11.81
CA THR A 124 4.07 5.67 11.61
C THR A 124 3.93 5.34 10.13
N LEU A 125 5.00 5.58 9.35
CA LEU A 125 5.15 5.00 8.02
C LEU A 125 5.67 3.57 8.21
N VAL A 126 4.79 2.57 8.25
CA VAL A 126 5.22 1.18 8.05
C VAL A 126 5.30 0.96 6.54
N ALA A 127 6.51 1.03 5.98
CA ALA A 127 6.76 0.57 4.62
C ALA A 127 6.86 -0.96 4.65
N ALA A 128 5.80 -1.66 4.26
CA ALA A 128 5.89 -3.08 3.94
C ALA A 128 6.38 -3.22 2.49
N GLN A 129 7.50 -3.92 2.29
CA GLN A 129 7.95 -4.36 0.97
C GLN A 129 7.18 -5.63 0.56
N SER A 130 6.72 -5.69 -0.69
CA SER A 130 5.82 -6.75 -1.16
C SER A 130 6.33 -8.16 -0.92
N LEU A 131 5.40 -9.00 -0.48
CA LEU A 131 5.53 -10.43 -0.41
C LEU A 131 5.22 -11.03 -1.79
N ARG A 132 6.03 -11.99 -2.27
CA ARG A 132 5.71 -12.76 -3.50
C ARG A 132 4.88 -13.97 -3.13
N THR A 133 3.75 -14.18 -3.81
CA THR A 133 2.97 -15.43 -3.73
C THR A 133 3.66 -16.54 -4.52
N ASP A 134 3.90 -17.68 -3.89
CA ASP A 134 4.20 -18.91 -4.62
C ASP A 134 2.90 -19.57 -5.15
N SER A 135 3.05 -20.62 -5.96
CA SER A 135 1.94 -21.37 -6.57
C SER A 135 1.00 -22.05 -5.58
N SER A 136 1.28 -22.00 -4.28
CA SER A 136 0.42 -22.50 -3.21
C SER A 136 -0.42 -21.40 -2.53
N GLY A 137 -0.26 -20.13 -2.96
CA GLY A 137 -0.90 -18.98 -2.32
C GLY A 137 -0.20 -18.54 -1.02
N SER A 138 0.97 -19.09 -0.71
CA SER A 138 1.80 -18.65 0.42
C SER A 138 2.78 -17.57 0.00
N TYR A 139 2.94 -16.59 0.86
CA TYR A 139 3.83 -15.45 0.68
C TYR A 139 5.24 -15.78 1.20
N LYS A 140 6.26 -15.73 0.32
CA LYS A 140 7.68 -15.88 0.71
C LYS A 140 8.49 -14.66 0.29
N ASN A 141 9.36 -14.20 1.19
CA ASN A 141 10.37 -13.18 0.89
C ASN A 141 11.43 -13.75 -0.05
N PHE A 142 11.71 -13.04 -1.13
CA PHE A 142 12.91 -13.24 -1.94
C PHE A 142 13.84 -12.05 -1.69
N PHE A 143 14.99 -12.32 -1.10
CA PHE A 143 16.15 -11.43 -1.14
C PHE A 143 16.76 -11.44 -2.54
#